data_AF-A0A835XN94-F1
#
_entry.id   AF-A0A835XN94-F1
#
_cell.length_a   1.000
_cell.length_b   1.000
_cell.length_c   1.000
_cell.angle_alpha   90.00
_cell.angle_beta   90.00
_cell.angle_gamma   90.00
#
_symmetry.space_group_name_H-M   'P 1'
#
loop_
_entity.id
_entity.type
_entity.pdbx_description
1 polymer ?
#
loop_
_entity_poly.entity_id
_entity_poly.type
_entity_poly.pdbx_seq_one_letter_code
_entity_poly.pdbx_strand_id
1 'polypeptide(L)'
;MADRPPTNKGLGVIGKTPPTAAPRTSSGPTARLATGAAGRTARGATARTAGGTAVDPLAQDLILKYRLKFGEAGSSLQGQEAIAQEVLAYAAVAPQRPAKMRAIDLAKLEDRIRLRLVGGTPGKQSLVAAKAGEYGDEWLSMFQFGLALGEAKTAAEVEAARARQAVMREALRKQLEEQERVKAAERAQEEAYFRAEQEAIRRGEEQEAARRRLQAEIMIRLKHERIAQMEERISRRDAALTRRRKEESVDAARTAYETAEELRREEEQRHEAKMALREFLAANEGNKALREAAKKAQWDEDAAFQRKWEAILNKQEADRREQMERIKVHQAKLQAAADRQAENKRPWLPTPLVNRYYQEREDARAAEEEARVAKLRQTALACTAAVGEQLRERQEAKARQRADEEAFAASVAAKVAAAEAAERARKEALAAKKLAFRASIEEQMRASAARKLAEARPMTDVERAINRGALEAVGQWQTTGRLPDLGTARLTASLTL
;
A
#
# COMPACT_ATOMS: atom_id res chain seq x y z
N MET A 1 13.95 24.04 31.54
CA MET A 1 14.31 22.62 31.75
C MET A 1 13.69 21.82 30.63
N ALA A 2 14.50 21.04 29.93
CA ALA A 2 14.21 20.54 28.59
C ALA A 2 13.72 19.09 28.64
N ASP A 3 12.52 18.84 28.10
CA ASP A 3 12.01 17.49 27.84
C ASP A 3 12.03 17.21 26.34
N ARG A 4 12.97 16.34 25.93
CA ARG A 4 12.99 15.69 24.62
C ARG A 4 12.48 14.25 24.77
N PRO A 5 11.68 13.73 23.83
CA PRO A 5 11.37 12.31 23.79
C PRO A 5 12.50 11.48 23.13
N PRO A 6 12.65 10.19 23.48
CA PRO A 6 13.78 9.36 23.06
C PRO A 6 13.58 8.74 21.67
N THR A 7 14.65 8.72 20.88
CA THR A 7 14.74 7.95 19.63
C THR A 7 15.13 6.50 19.93
N ASN A 8 14.25 5.57 19.57
CA ASN A 8 14.47 4.13 19.69
C ASN A 8 15.31 3.64 18.50
N LYS A 9 16.54 3.19 18.74
CA LYS A 9 17.41 2.48 17.80
C LYS A 9 17.85 1.18 18.48
N GLY A 10 17.55 0.02 17.87
CA GLY A 10 18.19 -1.23 18.23
C GLY A 10 17.52 -2.51 17.71
N LEU A 11 18.30 -3.26 16.92
CA LEU A 11 18.24 -4.72 16.62
C LEU A 11 17.08 -5.24 15.74
N GLY A 12 17.27 -6.11 14.74
CA GLY A 12 18.43 -6.88 14.26
C GLY A 12 18.02 -8.34 13.99
N VAL A 13 18.08 -8.81 12.72
CA VAL A 13 18.02 -10.23 12.26
C VAL A 13 18.64 -10.23 10.83
N ILE A 14 19.84 -10.73 10.50
CA ILE A 14 20.49 -12.07 10.44
C ILE A 14 19.76 -13.13 9.58
N GLY A 15 20.41 -13.53 8.47
CA GLY A 15 20.20 -14.81 7.74
C GLY A 15 20.38 -14.66 6.22
N LYS A 16 21.60 -14.84 5.66
CA LYS A 16 22.18 -16.10 5.10
C LYS A 16 21.35 -16.76 3.98
N THR A 17 21.82 -16.64 2.72
CA THR A 17 21.88 -17.73 1.70
C THR A 17 22.84 -17.35 0.54
N PRO A 18 23.70 -18.29 0.11
CA PRO A 18 23.99 -18.57 -1.31
C PRO A 18 23.89 -20.10 -1.56
N PRO A 19 24.35 -20.69 -2.68
CA PRO A 19 24.16 -20.44 -4.13
C PRO A 19 23.73 -21.74 -4.89
N THR A 20 23.18 -21.70 -6.12
CA THR A 20 23.13 -22.87 -7.05
C THR A 20 22.83 -22.39 -8.49
N ALA A 21 23.81 -22.35 -9.40
CA ALA A 21 24.24 -23.36 -10.38
C ALA A 21 23.28 -23.58 -11.59
N ALA A 22 23.88 -23.48 -12.77
CA ALA A 22 23.29 -23.65 -14.11
C ALA A 22 22.85 -25.09 -14.41
N PRO A 23 22.07 -25.31 -15.49
CA PRO A 23 22.12 -26.56 -16.23
C PRO A 23 22.76 -26.39 -17.62
N ARG A 24 23.70 -27.30 -17.87
CA ARG A 24 24.28 -27.65 -19.17
C ARG A 24 23.22 -28.43 -19.96
N THR A 25 23.07 -28.14 -21.25
CA THR A 25 22.37 -29.02 -22.20
C THR A 25 23.36 -29.98 -22.82
N SER A 26 23.16 -31.28 -22.61
CA SER A 26 23.87 -32.37 -23.27
C SER A 26 22.91 -33.21 -24.11
N SER A 27 23.46 -33.75 -25.21
CA SER A 27 23.11 -34.98 -25.93
C SER A 27 21.78 -35.09 -26.69
N GLY A 28 21.87 -35.22 -28.02
CA GLY A 28 20.92 -35.97 -28.88
C GLY A 28 21.10 -37.50 -28.70
N PRO A 29 20.81 -38.40 -29.68
CA PRO A 29 20.38 -38.22 -31.08
C PRO A 29 19.28 -39.24 -31.54
N THR A 30 19.15 -39.43 -32.86
CA THR A 30 18.36 -40.42 -33.67
C THR A 30 16.98 -39.96 -34.15
N ALA A 31 16.48 -40.28 -35.36
CA ALA A 31 17.01 -40.70 -36.66
C ALA A 31 15.83 -40.73 -37.67
N ARG A 32 16.14 -40.66 -38.98
CA ARG A 32 15.33 -41.12 -40.15
C ARG A 32 14.08 -40.29 -40.52
N LEU A 33 13.66 -40.15 -41.78
CA LEU A 33 14.18 -40.39 -43.15
C LEU A 33 13.08 -39.87 -44.08
N ALA A 34 13.40 -39.15 -45.16
CA ALA A 34 12.48 -38.99 -46.30
C ALA A 34 13.22 -38.52 -47.57
N THR A 35 13.11 -39.34 -48.63
CA THR A 35 12.92 -39.03 -50.07
C THR A 35 13.75 -37.92 -50.74
N GLY A 36 14.36 -38.05 -51.93
CA GLY A 36 14.31 -39.05 -53.00
C GLY A 36 14.83 -38.40 -54.32
N ALA A 37 14.86 -39.22 -55.39
CA ALA A 37 14.85 -38.89 -56.83
C ALA A 37 16.13 -39.01 -57.70
N ALA A 38 15.93 -39.74 -58.82
CA ALA A 38 16.61 -39.76 -60.14
C ALA A 38 18.10 -40.20 -60.22
N GLY A 39 18.62 -40.94 -61.19
CA GLY A 39 18.12 -41.57 -62.42
C GLY A 39 19.31 -42.17 -63.23
N ARG A 40 19.07 -43.27 -63.96
CA ARG A 40 19.79 -43.90 -65.12
C ARG A 40 21.28 -43.61 -65.42
N THR A 41 22.08 -44.67 -65.66
CA THR A 41 22.52 -45.19 -66.99
C THR A 41 23.60 -46.27 -66.86
N ALA A 42 23.72 -47.11 -67.91
CA ALA A 42 24.53 -48.32 -68.04
C ALA A 42 25.80 -48.13 -68.89
N ARG A 43 26.78 -49.06 -68.77
CA ARG A 43 27.85 -49.55 -69.70
C ARG A 43 28.94 -50.23 -68.83
N GLY A 44 29.58 -51.38 -69.10
CA GLY A 44 29.79 -52.19 -70.30
C GLY A 44 31.27 -52.13 -70.74
N ALA A 45 32.10 -53.16 -70.45
CA ALA A 45 33.41 -53.47 -71.10
C ALA A 45 34.00 -54.79 -70.52
N THR A 46 33.95 -55.94 -71.20
CA THR A 46 34.84 -56.53 -72.25
C THR A 46 36.25 -56.92 -71.80
N ALA A 47 36.48 -58.24 -71.79
CA ALA A 47 37.77 -58.92 -71.70
C ALA A 47 38.55 -58.90 -73.04
N ARG A 48 39.88 -59.02 -72.96
CA ARG A 48 40.77 -59.49 -74.03
C ARG A 48 42.11 -59.94 -73.44
N THR A 49 42.50 -61.20 -73.68
CA THR A 49 43.90 -61.63 -73.73
C THR A 49 44.04 -62.72 -74.81
N ALA A 50 44.76 -62.38 -75.88
CA ALA A 50 45.52 -63.29 -76.74
C ALA A 50 46.69 -63.85 -75.90
N GLY A 51 47.25 -65.04 -76.08
CA GLY A 51 47.54 -65.83 -77.28
C GLY A 51 49.04 -66.14 -77.23
N GLY A 52 49.42 -67.38 -76.92
CA GLY A 52 50.83 -67.81 -76.83
C GLY A 52 50.97 -69.21 -76.24
N THR A 53 51.41 -70.14 -77.07
CA THR A 53 51.51 -71.59 -76.89
C THR A 53 52.44 -72.01 -75.74
N ALA A 54 51.85 -72.32 -74.59
CA ALA A 54 52.36 -73.33 -73.67
C ALA A 54 51.25 -74.38 -73.58
N VAL A 55 51.53 -75.63 -73.95
CA VAL A 55 50.57 -76.71 -73.69
C VAL A 55 50.42 -76.77 -72.17
N ASP A 56 49.23 -76.48 -71.68
CA ASP A 56 48.92 -76.42 -70.26
C ASP A 56 49.36 -77.74 -69.58
N PRO A 57 50.28 -77.74 -68.61
CA PRO A 57 50.76 -78.97 -67.97
C PRO A 57 49.61 -79.80 -67.37
N LEU A 58 48.53 -79.13 -66.94
CA LEU A 58 47.31 -79.78 -66.46
C LEU A 58 46.54 -80.53 -67.56
N ALA A 59 46.56 -80.01 -68.79
CA ALA A 59 45.93 -80.66 -69.94
C ALA A 59 46.72 -81.92 -70.35
N GLN A 60 48.06 -81.89 -70.27
CA GLN A 60 48.88 -83.07 -70.54
C GLN A 60 48.62 -84.20 -69.53
N ASP A 61 48.55 -83.88 -68.24
CA ASP A 61 48.23 -84.86 -67.19
C ASP A 61 46.84 -85.48 -67.38
N LEU A 62 45.83 -84.68 -67.76
CA LEU A 62 44.48 -85.20 -68.03
C LEU A 62 44.43 -86.05 -69.28
N ILE A 63 45.16 -85.70 -70.34
CA ILE A 63 45.27 -86.53 -71.55
C ILE A 63 45.87 -87.89 -71.18
N LEU A 64 46.96 -87.93 -70.42
CA LEU A 64 47.56 -89.19 -69.97
C LEU A 64 46.59 -90.00 -69.10
N LYS A 65 45.91 -89.35 -68.15
CA LYS A 65 44.95 -90.00 -67.26
C LYS A 65 43.77 -90.60 -68.02
N TYR A 66 43.18 -89.89 -68.98
CA TYR A 66 42.05 -90.40 -69.77
C TYR A 66 42.49 -91.42 -70.82
N ARG A 67 43.70 -91.33 -71.38
CA ARG A 67 44.27 -92.40 -72.22
C ARG A 67 44.41 -93.71 -71.45
N LEU A 68 44.95 -93.66 -70.24
CA LEU A 68 45.03 -94.81 -69.34
C LEU A 68 43.63 -95.33 -68.96
N LYS A 69 42.70 -94.42 -68.63
CA LYS A 69 41.35 -94.79 -68.18
C LYS A 69 40.49 -95.43 -69.27
N PHE A 70 40.65 -95.00 -70.53
CA PHE A 70 39.93 -95.58 -71.68
C PHE A 70 40.71 -96.69 -72.40
N GLY A 71 41.86 -97.10 -71.85
CA GLY A 71 42.59 -98.32 -72.22
C GLY A 71 42.75 -98.52 -73.72
N GLU A 72 42.19 -99.63 -74.21
CA GLU A 72 42.27 -100.08 -75.61
C GLU A 72 41.61 -99.13 -76.62
N ALA A 73 40.51 -98.45 -76.24
CA ALA A 73 39.89 -97.43 -77.08
C ALA A 73 40.72 -96.13 -77.13
N GLY A 74 41.44 -95.84 -76.04
CA GLY A 74 42.33 -94.68 -75.90
C GLY A 74 43.75 -94.89 -76.45
N SER A 75 44.12 -96.11 -76.87
CA SER A 75 45.44 -96.41 -77.47
C SER A 75 45.45 -96.28 -79.00
N SER A 76 44.30 -96.32 -79.66
CA SER A 76 44.16 -96.06 -81.11
C SER A 76 44.51 -94.61 -81.46
N LEU A 77 45.10 -94.35 -82.63
CA LEU A 77 45.51 -92.99 -83.04
C LEU A 77 44.30 -92.02 -83.04
N GLN A 78 43.15 -92.46 -83.55
CA GLN A 78 41.90 -91.68 -83.55
C GLN A 78 41.35 -91.46 -82.14
N GLY A 79 41.41 -92.46 -81.25
CA GLY A 79 40.99 -92.30 -79.86
C GLY A 79 41.90 -91.36 -79.08
N GLN A 80 43.22 -91.41 -79.33
CA GLN A 80 44.20 -90.48 -78.76
C GLN A 80 43.97 -89.03 -79.20
N GLU A 81 43.59 -88.82 -80.47
CA GLU A 81 43.22 -87.51 -81.01
C GLU A 81 41.89 -87.01 -80.43
N ALA A 82 40.86 -87.86 -80.34
CA ALA A 82 39.57 -87.49 -79.78
C ALA A 82 39.68 -87.08 -78.30
N ILE A 83 40.46 -87.84 -77.50
CA ILE A 83 40.76 -87.50 -76.10
C ILE A 83 41.55 -86.19 -76.03
N ALA A 84 42.60 -86.03 -76.85
CA ALA A 84 43.42 -84.81 -76.83
C ALA A 84 42.60 -83.57 -77.22
N GLN A 85 41.75 -83.65 -78.25
CA GLN A 85 40.90 -82.52 -78.67
C GLN A 85 39.88 -82.13 -77.60
N GLU A 86 39.20 -83.09 -76.97
CA GLU A 86 38.19 -82.78 -75.94
C GLU A 86 38.84 -82.24 -74.65
N VAL A 87 39.99 -82.78 -74.24
CA VAL A 87 40.73 -82.28 -73.08
C VAL A 87 41.32 -80.90 -73.36
N LEU A 88 41.83 -80.64 -74.55
CA LEU A 88 42.30 -79.30 -74.95
C LEU A 88 41.15 -78.31 -75.09
N ALA A 89 40.00 -78.71 -75.64
CA ALA A 89 38.80 -77.86 -75.69
C ALA A 89 38.30 -77.53 -74.29
N TYR A 90 38.33 -78.51 -73.37
CA TYR A 90 38.03 -78.28 -71.97
C TYR A 90 39.04 -77.33 -71.31
N ALA A 91 40.34 -77.51 -71.53
CA ALA A 91 41.40 -76.65 -71.00
C ALA A 91 41.33 -75.22 -71.55
N ALA A 92 41.00 -75.05 -72.84
CA ALA A 92 40.85 -73.74 -73.49
C ALA A 92 39.67 -72.93 -72.95
N VAL A 93 38.61 -73.58 -72.46
CA VAL A 93 37.45 -72.93 -71.82
C VAL A 93 37.67 -72.74 -70.31
N ALA A 94 38.66 -73.42 -69.72
CA ALA A 94 38.95 -73.41 -68.28
C ALA A 94 40.02 -72.42 -67.75
N PRO A 95 40.59 -71.41 -68.46
CA PRO A 95 41.68 -70.60 -67.92
C PRO A 95 41.28 -69.56 -66.85
N GLN A 96 40.05 -69.57 -66.32
CA GLN A 96 39.59 -68.63 -65.28
C GLN A 96 39.02 -69.29 -64.00
N ARG A 97 39.45 -70.49 -63.60
CA ARG A 97 39.03 -71.08 -62.31
C ARG A 97 40.19 -71.71 -61.52
N PRO A 98 40.23 -71.53 -60.17
CA PRO A 98 41.37 -71.93 -59.35
C PRO A 98 41.49 -73.45 -59.14
N ALA A 99 42.73 -73.94 -59.22
CA ALA A 99 43.42 -75.16 -58.75
C ALA A 99 42.70 -76.45 -58.24
N LYS A 100 41.37 -76.55 -58.18
CA LYS A 100 40.63 -77.79 -57.83
C LYS A 100 39.43 -77.98 -58.76
N MET A 101 39.56 -78.89 -59.73
CA MET A 101 38.47 -79.24 -60.65
C MET A 101 37.29 -79.88 -59.89
N ARG A 102 36.06 -79.40 -60.12
CA ARG A 102 34.85 -79.97 -59.52
C ARG A 102 34.53 -81.32 -60.18
N ALA A 103 34.21 -82.34 -59.37
CA ALA A 103 33.94 -83.70 -59.85
C ALA A 103 32.83 -83.80 -60.91
N ILE A 104 31.83 -82.90 -60.83
CA ILE A 104 30.72 -82.82 -61.80
C ILE A 104 31.22 -82.43 -63.20
N ASP A 105 32.21 -81.54 -63.28
CA ASP A 105 32.73 -81.07 -64.57
C ASP A 105 33.64 -82.13 -65.21
N LEU A 106 34.38 -82.90 -64.40
CA LEU A 106 35.15 -84.08 -64.86
C LEU A 106 34.24 -85.22 -65.33
N ALA A 107 33.10 -85.45 -64.68
CA ALA A 107 32.12 -86.43 -65.13
C ALA A 107 31.51 -86.05 -66.49
N LYS A 108 31.18 -84.76 -66.70
CA LYS A 108 30.70 -84.26 -68.00
C LYS A 108 31.76 -84.31 -69.10
N LEU A 109 33.04 -84.17 -68.76
CA LEU A 109 34.13 -84.38 -69.72
C LEU A 109 34.26 -85.86 -70.07
N GLU A 110 34.18 -86.74 -69.08
CA GLU A 110 34.20 -88.18 -69.28
C GLU A 110 33.04 -88.68 -70.14
N ASP A 111 31.82 -88.19 -69.91
CA ASP A 111 30.65 -88.55 -70.71
C ASP A 111 30.77 -88.08 -72.17
N ARG A 112 31.36 -86.89 -72.40
CA ARG A 112 31.63 -86.40 -73.76
C ARG A 112 32.70 -87.24 -74.46
N ILE A 113 33.76 -87.60 -73.77
CA ILE A 113 34.81 -88.48 -74.30
C ILE A 113 34.22 -89.87 -74.60
N ARG A 114 33.37 -90.43 -73.72
CA ARG A 114 32.66 -91.69 -73.98
C ARG A 114 31.74 -91.59 -75.20
N LEU A 115 30.96 -90.51 -75.31
CA LEU A 115 30.05 -90.30 -76.44
C LEU A 115 30.81 -90.23 -77.78
N ARG A 116 31.99 -89.60 -77.79
CA ARG A 116 32.86 -89.51 -78.98
C ARG A 116 33.60 -90.81 -79.30
N LEU A 117 33.99 -91.58 -78.28
CA LEU A 117 34.68 -92.86 -78.45
C LEU A 117 33.72 -94.02 -78.81
N VAL A 118 32.44 -93.92 -78.44
CA VAL A 118 31.43 -95.01 -78.62
C VAL A 118 30.42 -94.72 -79.75
N GLY A 119 30.43 -93.52 -80.34
CA GLY A 119 29.83 -93.28 -81.67
C GLY A 119 28.34 -93.59 -81.83
N GLY A 120 27.44 -93.10 -80.98
CA GLY A 120 26.01 -93.23 -81.29
C GLY A 120 24.99 -92.76 -80.24
N THR A 121 24.06 -91.92 -80.70
CA THR A 121 22.71 -91.67 -80.15
C THR A 121 21.65 -92.40 -80.98
N PRO A 122 20.52 -92.86 -80.39
CA PRO A 122 19.29 -92.96 -81.19
C PRO A 122 18.05 -92.37 -80.51
N GLY A 123 17.38 -91.50 -81.27
CA GLY A 123 16.06 -90.95 -80.99
C GLY A 123 14.93 -91.92 -81.31
N LYS A 124 13.84 -91.81 -80.56
CA LYS A 124 12.59 -92.55 -80.71
C LYS A 124 11.73 -91.89 -81.80
N GLN A 125 11.96 -92.20 -83.07
CA GLN A 125 11.09 -91.77 -84.17
C GLN A 125 10.78 -92.84 -85.23
N SER A 126 10.96 -94.14 -84.95
CA SER A 126 10.65 -95.19 -85.95
C SER A 126 9.44 -96.08 -85.65
N LEU A 127 8.70 -95.88 -84.56
CA LEU A 127 7.50 -96.69 -84.23
C LEU A 127 6.15 -95.97 -84.41
N VAL A 128 6.15 -94.63 -84.57
CA VAL A 128 4.92 -93.83 -84.73
C VAL A 128 4.48 -93.76 -86.21
N ALA A 129 5.40 -93.94 -87.15
CA ALA A 129 5.09 -93.88 -88.59
C ALA A 129 4.48 -95.18 -89.17
N ALA A 130 4.49 -96.30 -88.43
CA ALA A 130 3.96 -97.59 -88.90
C ALA A 130 2.53 -97.90 -88.40
N LYS A 131 1.90 -97.02 -87.59
CA LYS A 131 0.55 -97.21 -87.03
C LYS A 131 -0.49 -96.16 -87.46
N ALA A 132 -0.11 -95.16 -88.25
CA ALA A 132 -1.02 -94.11 -88.72
C ALA A 132 -1.77 -94.47 -90.02
N GLY A 133 -2.05 -95.77 -90.23
CA GLY A 133 -2.77 -96.30 -91.38
C GLY A 133 -4.23 -96.69 -91.12
N GLU A 134 -4.72 -96.60 -89.88
CA GLU A 134 -6.11 -96.95 -89.52
C GLU A 134 -6.84 -95.70 -89.00
N TYR A 135 -7.37 -94.90 -89.92
CA TYR A 135 -8.36 -93.88 -89.60
C TYR A 135 -9.76 -94.48 -89.74
N GLY A 136 -10.39 -94.78 -88.61
CA GLY A 136 -11.79 -95.25 -88.58
C GLY A 136 -12.29 -95.81 -87.25
N ASP A 137 -11.82 -95.33 -86.09
CA ASP A 137 -12.33 -95.79 -84.79
C ASP A 137 -12.97 -94.64 -84.00
N GLU A 138 -14.30 -94.58 -84.03
CA GLU A 138 -15.14 -93.53 -83.43
C GLU A 138 -14.95 -93.42 -81.90
N TRP A 139 -14.51 -94.50 -81.26
CA TRP A 139 -14.19 -94.54 -79.83
C TRP A 139 -12.99 -93.66 -79.46
N LEU A 140 -11.98 -93.59 -80.31
CA LEU A 140 -10.81 -92.74 -80.07
C LEU A 140 -11.18 -91.25 -80.17
N SER A 141 -12.09 -90.90 -81.10
CA SER A 141 -12.63 -89.55 -81.24
C SER A 141 -13.44 -89.13 -80.01
N MET A 142 -14.28 -90.02 -79.48
CA MET A 142 -15.03 -89.82 -78.24
C MET A 142 -14.12 -89.62 -77.02
N PHE A 143 -13.01 -90.36 -76.93
CA PHE A 143 -12.05 -90.21 -75.83
C PHE A 143 -11.26 -88.89 -75.93
N GLN A 144 -10.87 -88.51 -77.14
CA GLN A 144 -10.24 -87.21 -77.40
C GLN A 144 -11.20 -86.04 -77.10
N PHE A 145 -12.49 -86.19 -77.40
CA PHE A 145 -13.52 -85.21 -77.03
C PHE A 145 -13.68 -85.10 -75.50
N GLY A 146 -13.66 -86.22 -74.77
CA GLY A 146 -13.71 -86.23 -73.31
C GLY A 146 -12.52 -85.53 -72.66
N LEU A 147 -11.31 -85.73 -73.20
CA LEU A 147 -10.10 -85.02 -72.77
C LEU A 147 -10.19 -83.52 -73.06
N ALA A 148 -10.59 -83.14 -74.28
CA ALA A 148 -10.77 -81.74 -74.67
C ALA A 148 -11.84 -81.03 -73.82
N LEU A 149 -12.92 -81.73 -73.46
CA LEU A 149 -13.95 -81.20 -72.55
C LEU A 149 -13.42 -81.01 -71.12
N GLY A 150 -12.56 -81.92 -70.63
CA GLY A 150 -11.88 -81.78 -69.34
C GLY A 150 -10.90 -80.60 -69.32
N GLU A 151 -10.12 -80.43 -70.38
CA GLU A 151 -9.23 -79.28 -70.56
C GLU A 151 -10.01 -77.96 -70.65
N ALA A 152 -11.13 -77.94 -71.38
CA ALA A 152 -12.01 -76.77 -71.45
C ALA A 152 -12.64 -76.42 -70.09
N LYS A 153 -13.06 -77.42 -69.30
CA LYS A 153 -13.60 -77.19 -67.94
C LYS A 153 -12.55 -76.67 -66.98
N THR A 154 -11.35 -77.26 -66.97
CA THR A 154 -10.24 -76.80 -66.13
C THR A 154 -9.76 -75.40 -66.53
N ALA A 155 -9.71 -75.08 -67.82
CA ALA A 155 -9.44 -73.72 -68.31
C ALA A 155 -10.52 -72.72 -67.83
N ALA A 156 -11.80 -73.07 -67.93
CA ALA A 156 -12.90 -72.24 -67.46
C ALA A 156 -12.87 -72.04 -65.93
N GLU A 157 -12.51 -73.06 -65.15
CA GLU A 157 -12.33 -72.95 -63.69
C GLU A 157 -11.15 -72.04 -63.31
N VAL A 158 -10.03 -72.13 -64.02
CA VAL A 158 -8.87 -71.25 -63.81
C VAL A 158 -9.21 -69.80 -64.16
N GLU A 159 -9.95 -69.57 -65.25
CA GLU A 159 -10.44 -68.23 -65.59
C GLU A 159 -11.43 -67.69 -64.56
N ALA A 160 -12.38 -68.52 -64.09
CA ALA A 160 -13.31 -68.15 -63.03
C ALA A 160 -12.59 -67.85 -61.71
N ALA A 161 -11.54 -68.60 -61.35
CA ALA A 161 -10.72 -68.34 -60.17
C ALA A 161 -9.93 -67.03 -60.30
N ARG A 162 -9.37 -66.73 -61.48
CA ARG A 162 -8.71 -65.44 -61.77
C ARG A 162 -9.68 -64.27 -61.69
N ALA A 163 -10.90 -64.43 -62.22
CA ALA A 163 -11.96 -63.42 -62.13
C ALA A 163 -12.34 -63.16 -60.66
N ARG A 164 -12.52 -64.21 -59.85
CA ARG A 164 -12.79 -64.07 -58.41
C ARG A 164 -11.64 -63.39 -57.66
N GLN A 165 -10.40 -63.72 -57.97
CA GLN A 165 -9.22 -63.05 -57.39
C GLN A 165 -9.13 -61.58 -57.80
N ALA A 166 -9.47 -61.24 -59.04
CA ALA A 166 -9.51 -59.85 -59.51
C ALA A 166 -10.57 -59.04 -58.75
N VAL A 167 -11.79 -59.56 -58.61
CA VAL A 167 -12.87 -58.93 -57.83
C VAL A 167 -12.47 -58.76 -56.36
N MET A 168 -11.86 -59.77 -55.75
CA MET A 168 -11.39 -59.68 -54.36
C MET A 168 -10.29 -58.63 -54.18
N ARG A 169 -9.34 -58.53 -55.12
CA ARG A 169 -8.29 -57.51 -55.10
C ARG A 169 -8.86 -56.10 -55.25
N GLU A 170 -9.85 -55.91 -56.13
CA GLU A 170 -10.54 -54.63 -56.26
C GLU A 170 -11.31 -54.25 -54.99
N ALA A 171 -11.98 -55.21 -54.34
CA ALA A 171 -12.68 -54.97 -53.08
C ALA A 171 -11.71 -54.56 -51.95
N LEU A 172 -10.58 -55.26 -51.80
CA LEU A 172 -9.55 -54.92 -50.81
C LEU A 172 -8.93 -53.55 -51.10
N ARG A 173 -8.71 -53.22 -52.38
CA ARG A 173 -8.20 -51.91 -52.78
C ARG A 173 -9.17 -50.78 -52.40
N LYS A 174 -10.47 -50.96 -52.65
CA LYS A 174 -11.50 -49.99 -52.22
C LYS A 174 -11.53 -49.81 -50.70
N GLN A 175 -11.41 -50.89 -49.93
CA GLN A 175 -11.34 -50.82 -48.47
C GLN A 175 -10.09 -50.07 -47.96
N LEU A 176 -8.93 -50.27 -48.61
CA LEU A 176 -7.72 -49.54 -48.28
C LEU A 176 -7.84 -48.05 -48.61
N GLU A 177 -8.38 -47.71 -49.79
CA GLU A 177 -8.62 -46.32 -50.20
C GLU A 177 -9.62 -45.62 -49.27
N GLU A 178 -10.67 -46.31 -48.81
CA GLU A 178 -11.62 -45.79 -47.83
C GLU A 178 -10.98 -45.59 -46.45
N GLN A 179 -10.17 -46.53 -45.96
CA GLN A 179 -9.41 -46.36 -44.72
C GLN A 179 -8.40 -45.21 -44.80
N GLU A 180 -7.73 -45.02 -45.92
CA GLU A 180 -6.82 -43.90 -46.12
C GLU A 180 -7.55 -42.56 -46.11
N ARG A 181 -8.76 -42.49 -46.72
CA ARG A 181 -9.62 -41.31 -46.66
C ARG A 181 -10.07 -40.99 -45.24
N VAL A 182 -10.51 -42.00 -44.48
CA VAL A 182 -10.91 -41.82 -43.08
C VAL A 182 -9.73 -41.33 -42.24
N LYS A 183 -8.56 -41.98 -42.36
CA LYS A 183 -7.34 -41.55 -41.64
C LYS A 183 -6.89 -40.14 -42.04
N ALA A 184 -7.04 -39.75 -43.30
CA ALA A 184 -6.72 -38.39 -43.73
C ALA A 184 -7.70 -37.36 -43.16
N ALA A 185 -9.00 -37.70 -43.09
CA ALA A 185 -10.02 -36.85 -42.49
C ALA A 185 -9.82 -36.71 -40.96
N GLU A 186 -9.48 -37.79 -40.27
CA GLU A 186 -9.16 -37.78 -38.84
C GLU A 186 -7.94 -36.89 -38.55
N ARG A 187 -6.85 -37.03 -39.30
CA ARG A 187 -5.67 -36.15 -39.15
C ARG A 187 -6.01 -34.68 -39.41
N ALA A 188 -6.82 -34.39 -40.42
CA ALA A 188 -7.25 -33.01 -40.69
C ALA A 188 -8.11 -32.43 -39.56
N GLN A 189 -8.96 -33.24 -38.94
CA GLN A 189 -9.75 -32.84 -37.76
C GLN A 189 -8.88 -32.64 -36.52
N GLU A 190 -7.91 -33.53 -36.27
CA GLU A 190 -6.94 -33.40 -35.18
C GLU A 190 -6.08 -32.14 -35.33
N GLU A 191 -5.58 -31.86 -36.54
CA GLU A 191 -4.83 -30.64 -36.83
C GLU A 191 -5.68 -29.37 -36.65
N ALA A 192 -6.95 -29.40 -37.08
CA ALA A 192 -7.87 -28.29 -36.88
C ALA A 192 -8.17 -28.06 -35.40
N TYR A 193 -8.40 -29.13 -34.62
CA TYR A 193 -8.62 -29.06 -33.18
C TYR A 193 -7.40 -28.53 -32.46
N PHE A 194 -6.20 -29.03 -32.78
CA PHE A 194 -4.95 -28.56 -32.20
C PHE A 194 -4.72 -27.06 -32.48
N ARG A 195 -4.99 -26.60 -33.70
CA ARG A 195 -4.91 -25.16 -34.02
C ARG A 195 -5.91 -24.33 -33.22
N ALA A 196 -7.16 -24.80 -33.10
CA ALA A 196 -8.18 -24.12 -32.29
C ALA A 196 -7.81 -24.05 -30.81
N GLU A 197 -7.23 -25.11 -30.25
CA GLU A 197 -6.74 -25.16 -28.88
C GLU A 197 -5.56 -24.20 -28.66
N GLN A 198 -4.60 -24.15 -29.59
CA GLN A 198 -3.49 -23.19 -29.55
C GLN A 198 -3.96 -21.73 -29.62
N GLU A 199 -4.96 -21.44 -30.46
CA GLU A 199 -5.59 -20.11 -30.50
C GLU A 199 -6.33 -19.78 -29.20
N ALA A 200 -7.03 -20.75 -28.60
CA ALA A 200 -7.70 -20.56 -27.33
C ALA A 200 -6.70 -20.28 -26.19
N ILE A 201 -5.57 -20.99 -26.15
CA ILE A 201 -4.48 -20.75 -25.20
C ILE A 201 -3.92 -19.35 -25.38
N ARG A 202 -3.58 -18.93 -26.61
CA ARG A 202 -3.08 -17.57 -26.89
C ARG A 202 -4.08 -16.49 -26.48
N ARG A 203 -5.37 -16.65 -26.79
CA ARG A 203 -6.42 -15.73 -26.34
C ARG A 203 -6.52 -15.69 -24.82
N GLY A 204 -6.36 -16.83 -24.15
CA GLY A 204 -6.30 -16.91 -22.69
C GLY A 204 -5.12 -16.13 -22.10
N GLU A 205 -3.91 -16.34 -22.65
CA GLU A 205 -2.70 -15.63 -22.25
C GLU A 205 -2.82 -14.11 -22.46
N GLU A 206 -3.39 -13.68 -23.59
CA GLU A 206 -3.67 -12.27 -23.88
C GLU A 206 -4.65 -11.65 -22.87
N GLN A 207 -5.72 -12.37 -22.52
CA GLN A 207 -6.68 -11.93 -21.51
C GLN A 207 -6.07 -11.84 -20.11
N GLU A 208 -5.23 -12.80 -19.71
CA GLU A 208 -4.50 -12.74 -18.45
C GLU A 208 -3.51 -11.58 -18.42
N ALA A 209 -2.77 -11.36 -19.51
CA ALA A 209 -1.87 -10.22 -19.65
C ALA A 209 -2.63 -8.90 -19.56
N ALA A 210 -3.80 -8.78 -20.21
CA ALA A 210 -4.67 -7.61 -20.11
C ALA A 210 -5.17 -7.39 -18.67
N ARG A 211 -5.58 -8.45 -17.97
CA ARG A 211 -5.98 -8.37 -16.54
C ARG A 211 -4.82 -7.90 -15.66
N ARG A 212 -3.60 -8.41 -15.86
CA ARG A 212 -2.42 -7.96 -15.12
C ARG A 212 -2.08 -6.50 -15.39
N ARG A 213 -2.21 -6.03 -16.64
CA ARG A 213 -2.03 -4.62 -17.01
C ARG A 213 -3.06 -3.73 -16.31
N LEU A 214 -4.35 -4.11 -16.36
CA LEU A 214 -5.42 -3.38 -15.66
C LEU A 214 -5.19 -3.33 -14.15
N GLN A 215 -4.79 -4.44 -13.52
CA GLN A 215 -4.46 -4.47 -12.10
C GLN A 215 -3.28 -3.53 -11.77
N ALA A 216 -2.23 -3.53 -12.60
CA ALA A 216 -1.11 -2.62 -12.44
C ALA A 216 -1.52 -1.14 -12.57
N GLU A 217 -2.36 -0.82 -13.56
CA GLU A 217 -2.91 0.53 -13.75
C GLU A 217 -3.77 0.97 -12.56
N ILE A 218 -4.65 0.11 -12.05
CA ILE A 218 -5.45 0.38 -10.86
C ILE A 218 -4.55 0.64 -9.65
N MET A 219 -3.50 -0.18 -9.45
CA MET A 219 -2.55 0.02 -8.36
C MET A 219 -1.76 1.32 -8.49
N ILE A 220 -1.41 1.73 -9.72
CA ILE A 220 -0.77 3.02 -9.97
C ILE A 220 -1.74 4.16 -9.64
N ARG A 221 -3.01 4.09 -10.06
CA ARG A 221 -4.03 5.10 -9.71
C ARG A 221 -4.24 5.22 -8.21
N LEU A 222 -4.38 4.10 -7.50
CA LEU A 222 -4.50 4.09 -6.03
C LEU A 222 -3.29 4.71 -5.32
N LYS A 223 -2.07 4.48 -5.83
CA LYS A 223 -0.86 5.15 -5.31
C LYS A 223 -0.91 6.66 -5.51
N HIS A 224 -1.31 7.12 -6.70
CA HIS A 224 -1.45 8.56 -7.00
C HIS A 224 -2.54 9.20 -6.14
N GLU A 225 -3.71 8.57 -5.98
CA GLU A 225 -4.77 9.03 -5.09
C GLU A 225 -4.29 9.15 -3.64
N ARG A 226 -3.53 8.16 -3.15
CA ARG A 226 -2.96 8.21 -1.80
C ARG A 226 -1.95 9.35 -1.64
N ILE A 227 -1.11 9.61 -2.65
CA ILE A 227 -0.19 10.76 -2.64
C ILE A 227 -0.97 12.07 -2.61
N ALA A 228 -1.98 12.22 -3.48
CA ALA A 228 -2.83 13.40 -3.54
C ALA A 228 -3.57 13.65 -2.20
N GLN A 229 -4.09 12.60 -1.55
CA GLN A 229 -4.70 12.71 -0.22
C GLN A 229 -3.70 13.17 0.85
N MET A 230 -2.45 12.72 0.78
CA MET A 230 -1.40 13.15 1.72
C MET A 230 -1.00 14.61 1.47
N GLU A 231 -0.83 15.01 0.21
CA GLU A 231 -0.57 16.41 -0.18
C GLU A 231 -1.72 17.33 0.20
N GLU A 232 -2.97 16.89 0.04
CA GLU A 232 -4.15 17.64 0.47
C GLU A 232 -4.17 17.82 2.01
N ARG A 233 -3.82 16.77 2.77
CA ARG A 233 -3.70 16.90 4.24
C ARG A 233 -2.60 17.87 4.66
N ILE A 234 -1.45 17.84 3.98
CA ILE A 234 -0.32 18.74 4.25
C ILE A 234 -0.73 20.18 3.90
N SER A 235 -1.29 20.42 2.71
CA SER A 235 -1.74 21.75 2.30
C SER A 235 -2.83 22.33 3.20
N ARG A 236 -3.79 21.52 3.67
CA ARG A 236 -4.79 21.94 4.67
C ARG A 236 -4.13 22.34 5.99
N ARG A 237 -3.12 21.59 6.45
CA ARG A 237 -2.35 21.92 7.66
C ARG A 237 -1.57 23.22 7.48
N ASP A 238 -0.90 23.40 6.36
CA ASP A 238 -0.12 24.61 6.07
C ASP A 238 -1.02 25.84 5.90
N ALA A 239 -2.19 25.68 5.28
CA ALA A 239 -3.22 26.72 5.20
C ALA A 239 -3.74 27.11 6.61
N ALA A 240 -3.94 26.14 7.50
CA ALA A 240 -4.34 26.42 8.88
C ALA A 240 -3.23 27.14 9.67
N LEU A 241 -1.98 26.69 9.54
CA LEU A 241 -0.83 27.33 10.20
C LEU A 241 -0.59 28.75 9.69
N THR A 242 -0.74 28.99 8.39
CA THR A 242 -0.61 30.34 7.81
C THR A 242 -1.74 31.27 8.24
N ARG A 243 -2.98 30.78 8.33
CA ARG A 243 -4.10 31.56 8.92
C ARG A 243 -3.82 31.92 10.37
N ARG A 244 -3.41 30.95 11.18
CA ARG A 244 -3.07 31.18 12.58
C ARG A 244 -1.93 32.20 12.75
N ARG A 245 -0.86 32.11 11.93
CA ARG A 245 0.22 33.12 11.95
C ARG A 245 -0.27 34.51 11.56
N LYS A 246 -1.20 34.62 10.62
CA LYS A 246 -1.81 35.90 10.25
C LYS A 246 -2.66 36.46 11.40
N GLU A 247 -3.48 35.63 12.03
CA GLU A 247 -4.26 36.00 13.22
C GLU A 247 -3.34 36.45 14.36
N GLU A 248 -2.32 35.67 14.70
CA GLU A 248 -1.31 36.01 15.70
C GLU A 248 -0.58 37.34 15.36
N SER A 249 -0.30 37.61 14.09
CA SER A 249 0.32 38.87 13.68
C SER A 249 -0.62 40.08 13.81
N VAL A 250 -1.92 39.89 13.58
CA VAL A 250 -2.94 40.94 13.74
C VAL A 250 -3.15 41.23 15.23
N ASP A 251 -3.23 40.19 16.06
CA ASP A 251 -3.34 40.33 17.52
C ASP A 251 -2.09 40.99 18.11
N ALA A 252 -0.90 40.62 17.64
CA ALA A 252 0.35 41.27 18.03
C ALA A 252 0.39 42.76 17.63
N ALA A 253 -0.07 43.10 16.42
CA ALA A 253 -0.16 44.49 15.98
C ALA A 253 -1.19 45.29 16.81
N ARG A 254 -2.33 44.67 17.15
CA ARG A 254 -3.36 45.29 17.98
C ARG A 254 -2.86 45.57 19.40
N THR A 255 -2.24 44.58 20.04
CA THR A 255 -1.65 44.73 21.38
C THR A 255 -0.51 45.76 21.40
N ALA A 256 0.32 45.83 20.34
CA ALA A 256 1.33 46.86 20.21
C ALA A 256 0.70 48.27 20.07
N TYR A 257 -0.42 48.40 19.34
CA TYR A 257 -1.14 49.66 19.22
C TYR A 257 -1.80 50.08 20.55
N GLU A 258 -2.49 49.15 21.22
CA GLU A 258 -3.14 49.38 22.52
C GLU A 258 -2.11 49.80 23.58
N THR A 259 -0.96 49.12 23.65
CA THR A 259 0.12 49.49 24.60
C THR A 259 0.75 50.85 24.27
N ALA A 260 0.90 51.21 23.00
CA ALA A 260 1.38 52.53 22.61
C ALA A 260 0.39 53.65 22.97
N GLU A 261 -0.91 53.41 22.81
CA GLU A 261 -1.97 54.33 23.24
C GLU A 261 -2.02 54.47 24.77
N GLU A 262 -1.87 53.38 25.52
CA GLU A 262 -1.80 53.41 26.99
C GLU A 262 -0.60 54.23 27.47
N LEU A 263 0.58 54.01 26.89
CA LEU A 263 1.77 54.80 27.22
C LEU A 263 1.59 56.28 26.91
N ARG A 264 0.95 56.63 25.79
CA ARG A 264 0.61 58.03 25.47
C ARG A 264 -0.31 58.65 26.52
N ARG A 265 -1.35 57.94 26.94
CA ARG A 265 -2.26 58.41 28.00
C ARG A 265 -1.55 58.58 29.34
N GLU A 266 -0.65 57.67 29.69
CA GLU A 266 0.17 57.81 30.89
C GLU A 266 1.12 59.02 30.82
N GLU A 267 1.71 59.29 29.65
CA GLU A 267 2.54 60.47 29.43
C GLU A 267 1.74 61.78 29.53
N GLU A 268 0.55 61.81 28.94
CA GLU A 268 -0.40 62.93 29.05
C GLU A 268 -0.79 63.18 30.52
N GLN A 269 -1.17 62.14 31.25
CA GLN A 269 -1.49 62.25 32.68
C GLN A 269 -0.29 62.72 33.51
N ARG A 270 0.93 62.26 33.19
CA ARG A 270 2.15 62.75 33.85
C ARG A 270 2.40 64.22 33.53
N HIS A 271 2.13 64.66 32.31
CA HIS A 271 2.25 66.05 31.91
C HIS A 271 1.22 66.92 32.63
N GLU A 272 -0.04 66.50 32.66
CA GLU A 272 -1.13 67.16 33.39
C GLU A 272 -0.81 67.26 34.89
N ALA A 273 -0.34 66.17 35.51
CA ALA A 273 0.06 66.17 36.92
C ALA A 273 1.22 67.14 37.20
N LYS A 274 2.20 67.24 36.27
CA LYS A 274 3.29 68.23 36.38
C LYS A 274 2.77 69.66 36.28
N MET A 275 1.83 69.94 35.37
CA MET A 275 1.24 71.27 35.22
C MET A 275 0.40 71.63 36.45
N ALA A 276 -0.43 70.72 36.93
CA ALA A 276 -1.21 70.91 38.16
C ALA A 276 -0.32 71.16 39.39
N LEU A 277 0.82 70.45 39.50
CA LEU A 277 1.79 70.70 40.57
C LEU A 277 2.41 72.09 40.46
N ARG A 278 2.75 72.55 39.25
CA ARG A 278 3.28 73.91 39.03
C ARG A 278 2.26 74.98 39.41
N GLU A 279 1.00 74.81 39.00
CA GLU A 279 -0.09 75.71 39.36
C GLU A 279 -0.32 75.74 40.87
N PHE A 280 -0.30 74.58 41.53
CA PHE A 280 -0.43 74.49 42.98
C PHE A 280 0.70 75.22 43.71
N LEU A 281 1.95 75.07 43.25
CA LEU A 281 3.09 75.78 43.82
C LEU A 281 2.99 77.31 43.62
N ALA A 282 2.60 77.75 42.42
CA ALA A 282 2.37 79.18 42.15
C ALA A 282 1.23 79.75 43.01
N ALA A 283 0.14 79.00 43.20
CA ALA A 283 -0.94 79.38 44.10
C ALA A 283 -0.49 79.42 45.56
N ASN A 284 0.41 78.53 45.98
CA ASN A 284 0.99 78.54 47.33
C ASN A 284 1.85 79.78 47.56
N GLU A 285 2.70 80.14 46.59
CA GLU A 285 3.49 81.38 46.62
C GLU A 285 2.59 82.62 46.67
N GLY A 286 1.54 82.67 45.85
CA GLY A 286 0.53 83.73 45.90
C GLY A 286 -0.15 83.84 47.27
N ASN A 287 -0.56 82.70 47.85
CA ASN A 287 -1.15 82.66 49.19
C ASN A 287 -0.18 83.09 50.28
N LYS A 288 1.11 82.73 50.17
CA LYS A 288 2.15 83.19 51.09
C LYS A 288 2.32 84.71 51.01
N ALA A 289 2.38 85.26 49.81
CA ALA A 289 2.46 86.71 49.58
C ALA A 289 1.24 87.44 50.16
N LEU A 290 0.03 86.90 49.96
CA LEU A 290 -1.20 87.45 50.56
C LEU A 290 -1.16 87.43 52.09
N ARG A 291 -0.67 86.34 52.70
CA ARG A 291 -0.51 86.25 54.16
C ARG A 291 0.51 87.24 54.69
N GLU A 292 1.63 87.44 53.99
CA GLU A 292 2.65 88.41 54.36
C GLU A 292 2.11 89.85 54.22
N ALA A 293 1.37 90.14 53.14
CA ALA A 293 0.71 91.43 52.96
C ALA A 293 -0.33 91.70 54.07
N ALA A 294 -1.14 90.70 54.42
CA ALA A 294 -2.11 90.81 55.52
C ALA A 294 -1.42 91.05 56.87
N LYS A 295 -0.31 90.38 57.16
CA LYS A 295 0.49 90.63 58.38
C LYS A 295 1.06 92.05 58.42
N LYS A 296 1.58 92.54 57.29
CA LYS A 296 2.08 93.92 57.20
C LYS A 296 0.95 94.92 57.43
N ALA A 297 -0.21 94.72 56.82
CA ALA A 297 -1.38 95.55 57.05
C ALA A 297 -1.81 95.55 58.52
N GLN A 298 -1.81 94.38 59.19
CA GLN A 298 -2.07 94.31 60.63
C GLN A 298 -1.04 95.08 61.45
N TRP A 299 0.26 94.98 61.12
CA TRP A 299 1.29 95.77 61.80
C TRP A 299 1.14 97.28 61.58
N ASP A 300 0.74 97.70 60.38
CA ASP A 300 0.48 99.10 60.07
C ASP A 300 -0.76 99.61 60.82
N GLU A 301 -1.81 98.80 60.95
CA GLU A 301 -2.98 99.08 61.76
C GLU A 301 -2.64 99.18 63.25
N ASP A 302 -1.84 98.25 63.78
CA ASP A 302 -1.36 98.25 65.16
C ASP A 302 -0.47 99.47 65.45
N ALA A 303 0.43 99.82 64.54
CA ALA A 303 1.26 101.02 64.66
C ALA A 303 0.41 102.31 64.61
N ALA A 304 -0.60 102.36 63.75
CA ALA A 304 -1.56 103.47 63.71
C ALA A 304 -2.39 103.53 65.01
N PHE A 305 -2.76 102.40 65.58
CA PHE A 305 -3.45 102.32 66.86
C PHE A 305 -2.56 102.81 68.00
N GLN A 306 -1.29 102.39 68.06
CA GLN A 306 -0.31 102.88 69.03
C GLN A 306 -0.15 104.39 68.95
N ARG A 307 0.03 104.95 67.75
CA ARG A 307 0.11 106.42 67.54
C ARG A 307 -1.14 107.15 68.03
N LYS A 308 -2.35 106.59 67.77
CA LYS A 308 -3.60 107.15 68.28
C LYS A 308 -3.64 107.13 69.81
N TRP A 309 -3.20 106.04 70.44
CA TRP A 309 -3.13 105.94 71.90
C TRP A 309 -2.09 106.86 72.50
N GLU A 310 -0.90 106.95 71.92
CA GLU A 310 0.12 107.92 72.30
C GLU A 310 -0.42 109.35 72.21
N ALA A 311 -1.15 109.69 71.14
CA ALA A 311 -1.78 111.00 71.02
C ALA A 311 -2.83 111.25 72.12
N ILE A 312 -3.66 110.24 72.45
CA ILE A 312 -4.62 110.33 73.55
C ILE A 312 -3.90 110.49 74.89
N LEU A 313 -2.84 109.71 75.15
CA LEU A 313 -2.06 109.78 76.38
C LEU A 313 -1.34 111.12 76.51
N ASN A 314 -0.71 111.60 75.44
CA ASN A 314 -0.08 112.92 75.40
C ASN A 314 -1.09 114.02 75.64
N LYS A 315 -2.31 113.91 75.09
CA LYS A 315 -3.40 114.85 75.39
C LYS A 315 -3.80 114.76 76.85
N GLN A 316 -3.98 113.56 77.41
CA GLN A 316 -4.29 113.39 78.83
C GLN A 316 -3.17 113.91 79.74
N GLU A 317 -1.91 113.73 79.36
CA GLU A 317 -0.77 114.29 80.10
C GLU A 317 -0.72 115.80 79.99
N ALA A 318 -0.98 116.37 78.81
CA ALA A 318 -1.10 117.81 78.63
C ALA A 318 -2.26 118.37 79.46
N ASP A 319 -3.43 117.74 79.40
CA ASP A 319 -4.61 118.09 80.18
C ASP A 319 -4.33 117.94 81.70
N ARG A 320 -3.64 116.87 82.13
CA ARG A 320 -3.21 116.69 83.53
C ARG A 320 -2.19 117.74 83.93
N ARG A 321 -1.22 118.09 83.09
CA ARG A 321 -0.24 119.15 83.36
C ARG A 321 -0.94 120.49 83.46
N GLU A 322 -1.87 120.78 82.56
CA GLU A 322 -2.68 122.00 82.61
C GLU A 322 -3.58 122.02 83.85
N GLN A 323 -4.22 120.90 84.20
CA GLN A 323 -4.96 120.76 85.45
C GLN A 323 -4.05 120.93 86.67
N MET A 324 -2.84 120.36 86.66
CA MET A 324 -1.87 120.53 87.74
C MET A 324 -1.37 121.97 87.82
N GLU A 325 -1.18 122.66 86.70
CA GLU A 325 -0.85 124.10 86.69
C GLU A 325 -2.04 124.93 87.17
N ARG A 326 -3.27 124.62 86.73
CA ARG A 326 -4.50 125.24 87.25
C ARG A 326 -4.67 124.97 88.74
N ILE A 327 -4.38 123.76 89.21
CA ILE A 327 -4.38 123.37 90.62
C ILE A 327 -3.25 124.07 91.34
N LYS A 328 -2.04 124.21 90.80
CA LYS A 328 -0.95 124.98 91.42
C LYS A 328 -1.30 126.45 91.52
N VAL A 329 -1.91 127.04 90.49
CA VAL A 329 -2.42 128.42 90.51
C VAL A 329 -3.56 128.55 91.51
N HIS A 330 -4.47 127.58 91.55
CA HIS A 330 -5.57 127.54 92.50
C HIS A 330 -5.08 127.25 93.92
N GLN A 331 -4.05 126.43 94.10
CA GLN A 331 -3.35 126.15 95.34
C GLN A 331 -2.50 127.33 95.74
N ALA A 332 -1.94 128.13 94.84
CA ALA A 332 -1.29 129.39 95.19
C ALA A 332 -2.34 130.40 95.67
N LYS A 333 -3.51 130.45 95.01
CA LYS A 333 -4.67 131.23 95.46
C LYS A 333 -5.26 130.70 96.77
N LEU A 334 -5.33 129.39 96.95
CA LEU A 334 -5.82 128.71 98.13
C LEU A 334 -4.77 128.68 99.23
N GLN A 335 -3.47 128.73 98.97
CA GLN A 335 -2.40 128.90 99.95
C GLN A 335 -2.49 130.34 100.44
N ALA A 336 -2.65 131.31 99.53
CA ALA A 336 -3.01 132.68 99.89
C ALA A 336 -4.37 132.78 100.63
N ALA A 337 -5.29 131.83 100.43
CA ALA A 337 -6.58 131.75 101.14
C ALA A 337 -6.57 130.82 102.37
N ALA A 338 -5.63 129.89 102.52
CA ALA A 338 -5.47 128.90 103.59
C ALA A 338 -4.47 129.40 104.63
N ASP A 339 -3.52 130.25 104.23
CA ASP A 339 -2.92 131.26 105.11
C ASP A 339 -4.02 132.16 105.73
N ARG A 340 -5.22 132.23 105.13
CA ARG A 340 -6.43 132.91 105.65
C ARG A 340 -7.53 131.98 106.19
N GLN A 341 -7.44 130.66 106.02
CA GLN A 341 -8.47 129.67 106.38
C GLN A 341 -7.80 128.34 106.74
N ALA A 342 -6.92 128.35 107.73
CA ALA A 342 -6.42 127.13 108.34
C ALA A 342 -7.44 126.59 109.35
N GLU A 343 -8.64 126.20 108.91
CA GLU A 343 -9.60 125.49 109.76
C GLU A 343 -10.61 124.70 108.90
N ASN A 344 -10.69 123.38 109.15
CA ASN A 344 -11.68 122.39 108.71
C ASN A 344 -11.32 121.47 107.52
N LYS A 345 -10.75 120.30 107.86
CA LYS A 345 -10.68 119.07 107.02
C LYS A 345 -11.98 118.26 107.15
N ARG A 346 -12.40 117.54 106.09
CA ARG A 346 -13.09 116.22 106.17
C ARG A 346 -13.17 115.52 104.78
N PRO A 347 -13.42 114.20 104.71
CA PRO A 347 -12.68 113.25 103.87
C PRO A 347 -13.52 112.56 102.77
N TRP A 348 -12.81 111.87 101.89
CA TRP A 348 -13.21 111.03 100.76
C TRP A 348 -14.51 110.20 100.92
N LEU A 349 -15.39 110.27 99.90
CA LEU A 349 -16.54 109.37 99.70
C LEU A 349 -16.15 108.17 98.80
N PRO A 350 -16.51 106.93 99.17
CA PRO A 350 -16.53 105.78 98.28
C PRO A 350 -17.88 105.68 97.56
N THR A 351 -17.89 105.63 96.23
CA THR A 351 -19.11 105.71 95.41
C THR A 351 -19.64 104.32 95.02
N PRO A 352 -20.89 103.95 95.34
CA PRO A 352 -21.54 102.66 94.98
C PRO A 352 -21.89 102.51 93.49
N LEU A 353 -21.54 103.50 92.65
CA LEU A 353 -21.76 103.46 91.20
C LEU A 353 -20.86 102.44 90.50
N VAL A 354 -19.62 102.25 91.00
CA VAL A 354 -18.61 101.37 90.37
C VAL A 354 -19.02 99.90 90.46
N ASN A 355 -19.70 99.50 91.53
CA ASN A 355 -20.12 98.11 91.72
C ASN A 355 -21.29 97.70 90.81
N ARG A 356 -22.20 98.63 90.47
CA ARG A 356 -23.31 98.34 89.53
C ARG A 356 -22.81 98.10 88.10
N TYR A 357 -21.90 98.95 87.61
CA TYR A 357 -21.32 98.78 86.27
C TYR A 357 -20.43 97.52 86.16
N TYR A 358 -19.83 97.07 87.25
CA TYR A 358 -19.11 95.80 87.28
C TYR A 358 -20.06 94.60 87.18
N GLN A 359 -21.19 94.63 87.90
CA GLN A 359 -22.20 93.55 87.87
C GLN A 359 -22.87 93.44 86.49
N GLU A 360 -23.28 94.55 85.89
CA GLU A 360 -23.90 94.53 84.55
C GLU A 360 -22.96 94.00 83.45
N ARG A 361 -21.64 94.20 83.60
CA ARG A 361 -20.63 93.65 82.67
C ARG A 361 -20.41 92.16 82.84
N GLU A 362 -20.43 91.65 84.06
CA GLU A 362 -20.32 90.21 84.34
C GLU A 362 -21.57 89.47 83.83
N ASP A 363 -22.76 90.02 84.04
CA ASP A 363 -24.02 89.43 83.57
C ASP A 363 -24.09 89.39 82.02
N ALA A 364 -23.61 90.43 81.34
CA ALA A 364 -23.53 90.45 79.88
C ALA A 364 -22.54 89.40 79.33
N ARG A 365 -21.39 89.21 79.98
CA ARG A 365 -20.42 88.17 79.59
C ARG A 365 -20.95 86.76 79.85
N ALA A 366 -21.66 86.56 80.94
CA ALA A 366 -22.29 85.28 81.24
C ALA A 366 -23.32 84.91 80.17
N ALA A 367 -24.17 85.86 79.74
CA ALA A 367 -25.14 85.64 78.67
C ALA A 367 -24.49 85.33 77.30
N GLU A 368 -23.38 85.98 76.95
CA GLU A 368 -22.63 85.69 75.72
C GLU A 368 -21.98 84.30 75.74
N GLU A 369 -21.40 83.88 76.87
CA GLU A 369 -20.83 82.55 77.02
C GLU A 369 -21.91 81.46 77.00
N GLU A 370 -23.08 81.68 77.60
CA GLU A 370 -24.22 80.75 77.50
C GLU A 370 -24.70 80.59 76.05
N ALA A 371 -24.82 81.69 75.29
CA ALA A 371 -25.20 81.65 73.88
C ALA A 371 -24.15 80.90 73.03
N ARG A 372 -22.86 81.09 73.33
CA ARG A 372 -21.77 80.39 72.66
C ARG A 372 -21.80 78.88 72.97
N VAL A 373 -21.98 78.50 74.22
CA VAL A 373 -22.08 77.09 74.64
C VAL A 373 -23.32 76.44 74.02
N ALA A 374 -24.46 77.13 73.98
CA ALA A 374 -25.67 76.63 73.32
C ALA A 374 -25.46 76.39 71.82
N LYS A 375 -24.81 77.33 71.12
CA LYS A 375 -24.47 77.18 69.70
C LYS A 375 -23.51 76.02 69.47
N LEU A 376 -22.49 75.86 70.31
CA LEU A 376 -21.56 74.74 70.23
C LEU A 376 -22.27 73.39 70.41
N ARG A 377 -23.18 73.29 71.40
CA ARG A 377 -24.01 72.08 71.60
C ARG A 377 -24.89 71.77 70.39
N GLN A 378 -25.53 72.77 69.79
CA GLN A 378 -26.32 72.59 68.57
C GLN A 378 -25.46 72.11 67.39
N THR A 379 -24.27 72.71 67.19
CA THR A 379 -23.35 72.26 66.13
C THR A 379 -22.84 70.84 66.38
N ALA A 380 -22.57 70.48 67.64
CA ALA A 380 -22.15 69.12 67.99
C ALA A 380 -23.24 68.10 67.68
N LEU A 381 -24.51 68.40 68.00
CA LEU A 381 -25.66 67.55 67.67
C LEU A 381 -25.89 67.42 66.16
N ALA A 382 -25.72 68.51 65.40
CA ALA A 382 -25.82 68.47 63.94
C ALA A 382 -24.70 67.61 63.32
N CYS A 383 -23.47 67.73 63.83
CA CYS A 383 -22.33 66.91 63.38
C CYS A 383 -22.53 65.42 63.72
N THR A 384 -23.02 65.08 64.91
CA THR A 384 -23.27 63.68 65.27
C THR A 384 -24.40 63.06 64.43
N ALA A 385 -25.44 63.83 64.13
CA ALA A 385 -26.50 63.41 63.21
C ALA A 385 -25.96 63.16 61.79
N ALA A 386 -25.17 64.10 61.24
CA ALA A 386 -24.57 63.96 59.91
C ALA A 386 -23.61 62.76 59.81
N VAL A 387 -22.79 62.52 60.84
CA VAL A 387 -21.93 61.33 60.89
C VAL A 387 -22.77 60.04 60.98
N GLY A 388 -23.88 60.07 61.73
CA GLY A 388 -24.82 58.95 61.81
C GLY A 388 -25.45 58.61 60.45
N GLU A 389 -25.85 59.62 59.68
CA GLU A 389 -26.37 59.46 58.32
C GLU A 389 -25.31 58.90 57.36
N GLN A 390 -24.09 59.45 57.38
CA GLN A 390 -22.99 58.93 56.56
C GLN A 390 -22.64 57.46 56.88
N LEU A 391 -22.70 57.06 58.16
CA LEU A 391 -22.50 55.68 58.55
C LEU A 391 -23.62 54.76 58.04
N ARG A 392 -24.88 55.21 58.07
CA ARG A 392 -26.02 54.47 57.50
C ARG A 392 -25.90 54.33 55.99
N GLU A 393 -25.64 55.42 55.27
CA GLU A 393 -25.42 55.39 53.82
C GLU A 393 -24.28 54.45 53.42
N ARG A 394 -23.17 54.47 54.18
CA ARG A 394 -22.04 53.56 53.95
C ARG A 394 -22.41 52.10 54.24
N GLN A 395 -23.21 51.83 55.26
CA GLN A 395 -23.69 50.48 55.56
C GLN A 395 -24.66 49.98 54.49
N GLU A 396 -25.58 50.82 54.03
CA GLU A 396 -26.51 50.51 52.93
C GLU A 396 -25.78 50.29 51.61
N ALA A 397 -24.79 51.13 51.28
CA ALA A 397 -23.96 50.95 50.09
C ALA A 397 -23.19 49.61 50.13
N LYS A 398 -22.61 49.25 51.29
CA LYS A 398 -21.97 47.94 51.48
C LYS A 398 -22.97 46.79 51.37
N ALA A 399 -24.19 46.94 51.89
CA ALA A 399 -25.23 45.93 51.79
C ALA A 399 -25.69 45.73 50.33
N ARG A 400 -25.84 46.81 49.56
CA ARG A 400 -26.14 46.75 48.11
C ARG A 400 -25.02 46.06 47.34
N GLN A 401 -23.76 46.42 47.59
CA GLN A 401 -22.61 45.76 46.97
C GLN A 401 -22.58 44.25 47.26
N ARG A 402 -22.83 43.86 48.52
CA ARG A 402 -22.94 42.43 48.88
C ARG A 402 -24.08 41.74 48.15
N ALA A 403 -25.26 42.36 48.07
CA ALA A 403 -26.39 41.80 47.37
C ALA A 403 -26.11 41.64 45.86
N ASP A 404 -25.44 42.61 45.24
CA ASP A 404 -25.02 42.55 43.83
C ASP A 404 -23.96 41.46 43.59
N GLU A 405 -22.99 41.33 44.51
CA GLU A 405 -21.97 40.27 44.49
C GLU A 405 -22.61 38.88 44.66
N GLU A 406 -23.56 38.71 45.58
CA GLU A 406 -24.32 37.48 45.79
C GLU A 406 -25.18 37.13 44.56
N ALA A 407 -25.84 38.12 43.95
CA ALA A 407 -26.61 37.93 42.72
C ALA A 407 -25.70 37.53 41.56
N PHE A 408 -24.54 38.16 41.43
CA PHE A 408 -23.54 37.81 40.43
C PHE A 408 -22.99 36.39 40.66
N ALA A 409 -22.63 36.04 41.89
CA ALA A 409 -22.16 34.71 42.26
C ALA A 409 -23.22 33.63 41.98
N ALA A 410 -24.49 33.89 42.30
CA ALA A 410 -25.61 33.02 41.95
C ALA A 410 -25.76 32.86 40.43
N SER A 411 -25.59 33.94 39.66
CA SER A 411 -25.63 33.89 38.20
C SER A 411 -24.49 33.05 37.59
N VAL A 412 -23.29 33.14 38.18
CA VAL A 412 -22.12 32.35 37.76
C VAL A 412 -22.34 30.88 38.12
N ALA A 413 -22.81 30.58 39.34
CA ALA A 413 -23.14 29.23 39.75
C ALA A 413 -24.20 28.59 38.84
N ALA A 414 -25.23 29.34 38.45
CA ALA A 414 -26.25 28.87 37.50
C ALA A 414 -25.65 28.58 36.11
N LYS A 415 -24.76 29.44 35.60
CA LYS A 415 -24.06 29.22 34.32
C LYS A 415 -23.16 27.98 34.37
N VAL A 416 -22.44 27.78 35.46
CA VAL A 416 -21.59 26.59 35.67
C VAL A 416 -22.44 25.33 35.73
N ALA A 417 -23.53 25.33 36.51
CA ALA A 417 -24.45 24.19 36.58
C ALA A 417 -25.07 23.85 35.21
N ALA A 418 -25.46 24.87 34.42
CA ALA A 418 -25.96 24.68 33.06
C ALA A 418 -24.90 24.10 32.11
N ALA A 419 -23.66 24.58 32.20
CA ALA A 419 -22.55 24.05 31.41
C ALA A 419 -22.22 22.58 31.79
N GLU A 420 -22.20 22.25 33.08
CA GLU A 420 -22.02 20.87 33.54
C GLU A 420 -23.14 19.95 33.08
N ALA A 421 -24.40 20.41 33.16
CA ALA A 421 -25.55 19.65 32.68
C ALA A 421 -25.46 19.38 31.16
N ALA A 422 -25.04 20.38 30.38
CA ALA A 422 -24.81 20.23 28.94
C ALA A 422 -23.68 19.24 28.63
N GLU A 423 -22.58 19.27 29.38
CA GLU A 423 -21.49 18.30 29.23
C GLU A 423 -21.88 16.87 29.62
N ARG A 424 -22.68 16.70 30.68
CA ARG A 424 -23.25 15.39 31.05
C ARG A 424 -24.15 14.85 29.94
N ALA A 425 -25.06 15.67 29.42
CA ALA A 425 -25.94 15.31 28.31
C ALA A 425 -25.15 14.93 27.04
N ARG A 426 -24.06 15.64 26.73
CA ARG A 426 -23.16 15.28 25.61
C ARG A 426 -22.49 13.94 25.82
N LYS A 427 -21.98 13.66 27.02
CA LYS A 427 -21.34 12.38 27.36
C LYS A 427 -22.34 11.23 27.29
N GLU A 428 -23.54 11.40 27.80
CA GLU A 428 -24.63 10.42 27.71
C GLU A 428 -25.03 10.16 26.26
N ALA A 429 -25.18 11.21 25.44
CA ALA A 429 -25.47 11.06 24.02
C ALA A 429 -24.37 10.31 23.26
N LEU A 430 -23.09 10.57 23.59
CA LEU A 430 -21.97 9.82 23.02
C LEU A 430 -21.96 8.35 23.48
N ALA A 431 -22.25 8.09 24.75
CA ALA A 431 -22.37 6.72 25.28
C ALA A 431 -23.51 5.95 24.60
N ALA A 432 -24.67 6.59 24.43
CA ALA A 432 -25.81 6.04 23.72
C ALA A 432 -25.47 5.72 22.25
N LYS A 433 -24.77 6.62 21.54
CA LYS A 433 -24.27 6.38 20.18
C LYS A 433 -23.31 5.19 20.12
N LYS A 434 -22.38 5.07 21.07
CA LYS A 434 -21.45 3.95 21.15
C LYS A 434 -22.18 2.63 21.40
N LEU A 435 -23.18 2.63 22.27
CA LEU A 435 -23.99 1.44 22.56
C LEU A 435 -24.82 1.03 21.34
N ALA A 436 -25.46 1.99 20.66
CA ALA A 436 -26.19 1.73 19.41
C ALA A 436 -25.28 1.19 18.30
N PHE A 437 -24.08 1.75 18.16
CA PHE A 437 -23.09 1.25 17.20
C PHE A 437 -22.62 -0.16 17.53
N ARG A 438 -22.36 -0.46 18.81
CA ARG A 438 -22.02 -1.82 19.25
C ARG A 438 -23.15 -2.81 18.97
N ALA A 439 -24.40 -2.44 19.26
CA ALA A 439 -25.56 -3.27 18.95
C ALA A 439 -25.67 -3.55 17.44
N SER A 440 -25.42 -2.55 16.59
CA SER A 440 -25.38 -2.72 15.13
C SER A 440 -24.28 -3.68 14.67
N ILE A 441 -23.08 -3.60 15.25
CA ILE A 441 -22.00 -4.56 14.97
C ILE A 441 -22.41 -5.97 15.40
N GLU A 442 -22.98 -6.13 16.60
CA GLU A 442 -23.43 -7.44 17.08
C GLU A 442 -24.51 -8.04 16.17
N GLU A 443 -25.42 -7.22 15.65
CA GLU A 443 -26.42 -7.63 14.67
C GLU A 443 -25.78 -8.04 13.34
N GLN A 444 -24.81 -7.28 12.82
CA GLN A 444 -24.04 -7.66 11.63
C GLN A 444 -23.28 -8.98 11.83
N MET A 445 -22.69 -9.19 13.01
CA MET A 445 -22.02 -10.46 13.35
C MET A 445 -22.99 -11.61 13.41
N ARG A 446 -24.17 -11.44 14.03
CA ARG A 446 -25.23 -12.47 14.03
C ARG A 446 -25.72 -12.76 12.62
N ALA A 447 -25.94 -11.74 11.80
CA ALA A 447 -26.34 -11.90 10.40
C ALA A 447 -25.26 -12.62 9.57
N SER A 448 -23.98 -12.28 9.78
CA SER A 448 -22.83 -12.95 9.14
C SER A 448 -22.70 -14.41 9.60
N ALA A 449 -22.87 -14.69 10.89
CA ALA A 449 -22.88 -16.05 11.42
C ALA A 449 -24.05 -16.86 10.86
N ALA A 450 -25.25 -16.28 10.78
CA ALA A 450 -26.41 -16.91 10.19
C ALA A 450 -26.23 -17.19 8.68
N ARG A 451 -25.62 -16.25 7.94
CA ARG A 451 -25.23 -16.46 6.53
C ARG A 451 -24.22 -17.58 6.40
N LYS A 452 -23.17 -17.61 7.22
CA LYS A 452 -22.19 -18.70 7.24
C LYS A 452 -22.82 -20.05 7.58
N LEU A 453 -23.79 -20.08 8.50
CA LEU A 453 -24.53 -21.29 8.83
C LEU A 453 -25.44 -21.74 7.66
N ALA A 454 -26.06 -20.82 6.94
CA ALA A 454 -26.88 -21.10 5.76
C ALA A 454 -26.05 -21.49 4.53
N GLU A 455 -24.85 -20.92 4.38
CA GLU A 455 -23.86 -21.22 3.35
C GLU A 455 -23.07 -22.50 3.66
N ALA A 456 -22.99 -22.89 4.94
CA ALA A 456 -22.58 -24.22 5.37
C ALA A 456 -23.65 -25.24 4.96
N ARG A 457 -23.77 -25.42 3.64
CA ARG A 457 -24.57 -26.48 3.06
C ARG A 457 -23.93 -27.80 3.47
N PRO A 458 -24.71 -28.76 4.00
CA PRO A 458 -24.18 -30.10 4.17
C PRO A 458 -23.67 -30.57 2.81
N MET A 459 -22.50 -31.19 2.82
CA MET A 459 -21.81 -31.66 1.62
C MET A 459 -22.82 -32.34 0.68
N THR A 460 -22.86 -31.91 -0.57
CA THR A 460 -23.87 -32.37 -1.54
C THR A 460 -23.81 -33.89 -1.69
N ASP A 461 -24.88 -34.56 -2.10
CA ASP A 461 -24.90 -36.04 -2.18
C ASP A 461 -23.78 -36.58 -3.12
N VAL A 462 -23.40 -35.80 -4.13
CA VAL A 462 -22.27 -36.08 -5.03
C VAL A 462 -20.93 -35.96 -4.31
N GLU A 463 -20.70 -34.88 -3.57
CA GLU A 463 -19.48 -34.71 -2.78
C GLU A 463 -19.41 -35.75 -1.64
N ARG A 464 -20.54 -36.14 -1.03
CA ARG A 464 -20.66 -37.27 -0.08
C ARG A 464 -20.33 -38.61 -0.73
N ALA A 465 -20.70 -38.83 -1.98
CA ALA A 465 -20.33 -40.03 -2.71
C ALA A 465 -18.82 -40.07 -3.04
N ILE A 466 -18.26 -38.94 -3.49
CA ILE A 466 -16.83 -38.80 -3.81
C ILE A 466 -15.97 -38.97 -2.55
N ASN A 467 -16.39 -38.37 -1.43
CA ASN A 467 -15.64 -38.37 -0.17
C ASN A 467 -16.05 -39.52 0.77
N ARG A 468 -16.84 -40.50 0.31
CA ARG A 468 -17.38 -41.58 1.16
C ARG A 468 -16.29 -42.32 1.94
N GLY A 469 -15.22 -42.73 1.26
CA GLY A 469 -14.11 -43.44 1.89
C GLY A 469 -13.36 -42.58 2.93
N ALA A 470 -13.24 -41.26 2.69
CA ALA A 470 -12.64 -40.34 3.66
C ALA A 470 -13.56 -40.10 4.87
N LEU A 471 -14.87 -40.04 4.66
CA LEU A 471 -15.86 -39.91 5.73
C LEU A 471 -15.93 -41.16 6.61
N GLU A 472 -15.87 -42.35 6.02
CA GLU A 472 -15.79 -43.63 6.74
C GLU A 472 -14.50 -43.72 7.57
N ALA A 473 -13.37 -43.31 6.99
CA ALA A 473 -12.08 -43.20 7.67
C ALA A 473 -12.12 -42.24 8.87
N VAL A 474 -12.77 -41.07 8.72
CA VAL A 474 -12.95 -40.10 9.81
C VAL A 474 -13.90 -40.66 10.88
N GLY A 475 -14.97 -41.35 10.51
CA GLY A 475 -15.88 -42.01 11.46
C GLY A 475 -15.20 -43.13 12.25
N GLN A 476 -14.37 -43.94 11.59
CA GLN A 476 -13.53 -44.95 12.23
C GLN A 476 -12.50 -44.31 13.18
N TRP A 477 -11.87 -43.21 12.78
CA TRP A 477 -10.96 -42.46 13.64
C TRP A 477 -11.66 -41.86 14.87
N GLN A 478 -12.85 -41.26 14.70
CA GLN A 478 -13.61 -40.69 15.82
C GLN A 478 -14.06 -41.75 16.84
N THR A 479 -14.36 -42.96 16.38
CA THR A 479 -14.81 -44.07 17.24
C THR A 479 -13.65 -44.84 17.88
N THR A 480 -12.50 -44.94 17.22
CA THR A 480 -11.36 -45.77 17.68
C THR A 480 -10.14 -44.98 18.14
N GLY A 481 -10.08 -43.68 17.87
CA GLY A 481 -8.94 -42.80 18.15
C GLY A 481 -7.69 -43.08 17.30
N ARG A 482 -7.74 -44.05 16.37
CA ARG A 482 -6.60 -44.46 15.53
C ARG A 482 -6.83 -44.04 14.08
N LEU A 483 -5.79 -43.48 13.45
CA LEU A 483 -5.83 -43.13 12.03
C LEU A 483 -5.95 -44.41 11.20
N PRO A 484 -6.86 -44.46 10.21
CA PRO A 484 -6.97 -45.61 9.34
C PRO A 484 -5.69 -45.76 8.51
N ASP A 485 -5.20 -46.99 8.45
CA ASP A 485 -3.98 -47.33 7.73
C ASP A 485 -4.22 -47.08 6.22
N LEU A 486 -3.63 -46.01 5.69
CA LEU A 486 -3.69 -45.71 4.25
C LEU A 486 -2.77 -46.69 3.53
N GLY A 487 -3.27 -47.91 3.38
CA GLY A 487 -2.61 -48.99 2.68
C GLY A 487 -2.20 -48.57 1.27
N THR A 488 -0.93 -48.78 0.99
CA THR A 488 -0.28 -48.85 -0.32
C THR A 488 -0.89 -49.95 -1.19
N ALA A 489 -2.17 -49.83 -1.56
CA ALA A 489 -2.89 -50.80 -2.36
C ALA A 489 -3.54 -50.14 -3.58
N ARG A 490 -2.74 -49.94 -4.64
CA ARG A 490 -3.15 -49.95 -6.06
C ARG A 490 -1.94 -49.77 -6.98
N LEU A 491 -1.15 -50.83 -7.17
CA LEU A 491 -0.27 -50.98 -8.34
C LEU A 491 -0.07 -52.46 -8.76
N THR A 492 -0.98 -53.36 -8.38
CA THR A 492 -0.94 -54.78 -8.79
C THR A 492 -2.32 -55.26 -9.22
N ALA A 493 -2.83 -54.73 -10.33
CA ALA A 493 -3.98 -55.30 -11.02
C ALA A 493 -3.99 -54.90 -12.50
N SER A 494 -2.99 -55.33 -13.26
CA SER A 494 -3.07 -55.42 -14.74
C SER A 494 -1.90 -56.25 -15.28
N LEU A 495 -1.93 -57.57 -15.06
CA LEU A 495 -1.14 -58.55 -15.81
C LEU A 495 -1.73 -59.95 -15.54
N THR A 496 -2.87 -60.23 -16.17
CA THR A 496 -3.32 -61.56 -16.62
C THR A 496 -4.73 -61.45 -17.18
N LEU A 497 -4.82 -61.25 -18.49
CA LEU A 497 -5.68 -61.99 -19.43
C LEU A 497 -5.25 -61.61 -20.86
#